data_AF-A0A5J5BFY5-F1
#
_entry.id   AF-A0A5J5BFY5-F1
#
_cell.length_a   1.000
_cell.length_b   1.000
_cell.length_c   1.000
_cell.angle_alpha   90.00
_cell.angle_beta   90.00
_cell.angle_gamma   90.00
#
_symmetry.space_group_name_H-M   'P 1'
#
loop_
_entity.id
_entity.type
_entity.pdbx_description
1 polymer ?
#
loop_
_entity_poly.entity_id
_entity_poly.type
_entity_poly.pdbx_seq_one_letter_code
_entity_poly.pdbx_strand_id
1 'polypeptide(L)'
;MSQHKYASNVVEKCLEHGDTAEQELLIEEILGQSEENDNLLTMMKDQFANYVVQKILEISNNRQQEALLNRIKVHLHALKKYTYGKHIVARFEQLSSEGSQASEPETA
;
A
#
# COMPACT_ATOMS: atom_id res chain seq x y z
N MET A 1 -5.71 7.60 -21.49
CA MET A 1 -5.04 8.17 -20.28
C MET A 1 -6.01 8.55 -19.16
N SER A 2 -7.21 9.08 -19.43
CA SER A 2 -8.14 9.52 -18.37
C SER A 2 -8.76 8.40 -17.51
N GLN A 3 -8.99 7.21 -18.09
CA GLN A 3 -9.68 6.12 -17.39
C GLN A 3 -8.93 5.65 -16.14
N HIS A 4 -7.61 5.46 -16.21
CA HIS A 4 -6.79 5.08 -15.04
C HIS A 4 -6.77 6.16 -13.95
N LYS A 5 -6.72 7.44 -14.33
CA LYS A 5 -6.76 8.58 -13.38
C LYS A 5 -8.12 8.68 -12.67
N TYR A 6 -9.21 8.56 -13.42
CA TYR A 6 -10.55 8.65 -12.81
C TYR A 6 -10.83 7.43 -11.94
N ALA A 7 -10.43 6.23 -12.39
CA ALA A 7 -10.55 5.01 -11.59
C ALA A 7 -9.71 5.10 -10.30
N SER A 8 -8.46 5.56 -10.35
CA SER A 8 -7.63 5.71 -9.14
C SER A 8 -8.21 6.72 -8.16
N ASN A 9 -8.77 7.83 -8.65
CA ASN A 9 -9.40 8.84 -7.81
C ASN A 9 -10.68 8.32 -7.15
N VAL A 10 -11.47 7.51 -7.86
CA VAL A 10 -12.65 6.86 -7.28
C VAL A 10 -12.24 5.88 -6.20
N VAL A 11 -11.25 5.01 -6.47
CA VAL A 11 -10.74 4.05 -5.49
C VAL A 11 -10.17 4.75 -4.27
N GLU A 12 -9.37 5.81 -4.45
CA GLU A 12 -8.84 6.61 -3.33
C GLU A 12 -9.97 7.23 -2.50
N LYS A 13 -11.02 7.76 -3.14
CA LYS A 13 -12.17 8.33 -2.42
C LYS A 13 -12.99 7.27 -1.69
N CYS A 14 -13.14 6.07 -2.25
CA CYS A 14 -13.75 4.93 -1.58
C CYS A 14 -12.92 4.47 -0.37
N LEU A 15 -11.60 4.48 -0.47
CA LEU A 15 -10.72 4.19 0.67
C LEU A 15 -10.75 5.30 1.73
N GLU A 16 -11.06 6.54 1.35
CA GLU A 16 -11.13 7.67 2.27
C GLU A 16 -12.50 7.83 2.97
N HIS A 17 -13.60 7.51 2.27
CA HIS A 17 -14.97 7.78 2.75
C HIS A 17 -15.89 6.56 2.77
N GLY A 18 -15.46 5.42 2.23
CA GLY A 18 -16.24 4.19 2.23
C GLY A 18 -16.34 3.58 3.62
N ASP A 19 -17.31 2.70 3.82
CA ASP A 19 -17.48 2.01 5.09
C ASP A 19 -16.34 1.02 5.33
N THR A 20 -16.03 0.71 6.60
CA THR A 20 -14.90 -0.18 6.94
C THR A 20 -14.94 -1.52 6.20
N ALA A 21 -16.12 -2.10 6.01
CA ALA A 21 -16.28 -3.35 5.26
C ALA A 21 -15.95 -3.18 3.76
N GLU A 22 -16.32 -2.05 3.16
CA GLU A 22 -16.00 -1.76 1.76
C GLU A 22 -14.50 -1.50 1.58
N GLN A 23 -13.89 -0.78 2.51
CA GLN A 23 -12.45 -0.54 2.54
C GLN A 23 -11.69 -1.87 2.64
N GLU A 24 -12.08 -2.75 3.57
CA GLU A 24 -11.46 -4.06 3.73
C GLU A 24 -11.57 -4.92 2.47
N LEU A 25 -12.76 -4.99 1.86
CA LEU A 25 -12.96 -5.73 0.61
C LEU A 25 -12.09 -5.18 -0.53
N LEU A 26 -12.00 -3.85 -0.69
CA LEU A 26 -11.15 -3.23 -1.71
C LEU A 26 -9.67 -3.51 -1.48
N ILE A 27 -9.21 -3.44 -0.23
CA ILE A 27 -7.82 -3.73 0.14
C ILE A 27 -7.51 -5.20 -0.11
N GLU A 28 -8.39 -6.11 0.31
CA GLU A 28 -8.23 -7.54 0.09
C GLU A 28 -8.23 -7.90 -1.40
N GLU A 29 -9.05 -7.24 -2.22
CA GLU A 29 -9.04 -7.46 -3.66
C GLU A 29 -7.72 -6.99 -4.29
N ILE A 30 -7.19 -5.84 -3.88
CA ILE A 30 -5.91 -5.31 -4.38
C ILE A 30 -4.73 -6.19 -3.93
N LEU A 31 -4.74 -6.70 -2.70
CA LEU A 31 -3.69 -7.58 -2.16
C LEU A 31 -3.81 -9.03 -2.65
N GLY A 32 -5.04 -9.49 -2.91
CA GLY A 32 -5.38 -10.85 -3.33
C GLY A 32 -5.12 -11.13 -4.81
N GLN A 33 -4.81 -10.11 -5.61
CA GLN A 33 -4.31 -10.31 -6.96
C GLN A 33 -3.00 -11.12 -6.92
N SER A 34 -3.04 -12.28 -7.60
CA SER A 34 -1.99 -13.32 -7.58
C SER A 34 -0.58 -12.75 -7.79
N GLU A 35 0.40 -13.32 -7.09
CA GLU A 35 1.84 -13.01 -7.20
C GLU A 35 2.38 -13.09 -8.63
N GLU A 36 1.72 -13.86 -9.51
CA GLU A 36 2.11 -13.98 -10.91
C GLU A 36 1.85 -12.71 -11.73
N ASN A 37 0.92 -11.86 -11.28
CA ASN A 37 0.70 -10.55 -11.89
C ASN A 37 1.29 -9.49 -10.96
N ASP A 38 2.41 -8.90 -11.38
CA ASP A 38 3.04 -7.71 -10.80
C ASP A 38 2.13 -6.45 -10.87
N ASN A 39 0.80 -6.61 -10.76
CA ASN A 39 -0.20 -5.55 -10.76
C ASN A 39 0.05 -4.56 -9.63
N LEU A 40 0.32 -5.06 -8.43
CA LEU A 40 0.63 -4.21 -7.28
C LEU A 40 1.94 -3.42 -7.53
N LEU A 41 2.97 -4.06 -8.07
CA LEU A 41 4.21 -3.38 -8.47
C LEU A 41 3.95 -2.31 -9.54
N THR A 42 3.05 -2.59 -10.48
CA THR A 42 2.63 -1.64 -11.53
C THR A 42 1.92 -0.44 -10.91
N MET A 43 1.02 -0.67 -9.94
CA MET A 43 0.34 0.41 -9.20
C MET A 43 1.33 1.28 -8.42
N MET A 44 2.30 0.67 -7.73
CA MET A 44 3.34 1.40 -6.99
C MET A 44 4.21 2.30 -7.88
N LYS A 45 4.39 1.94 -9.16
CA LYS A 45 5.19 2.71 -10.13
C LYS A 45 4.37 3.74 -10.90
N ASP A 46 3.05 3.62 -10.90
CA ASP A 46 2.16 4.46 -11.70
C ASP A 46 1.97 5.86 -11.08
N GLN A 47 1.78 6.86 -11.94
CA GLN A 47 1.65 8.27 -11.52
C GLN A 47 0.35 8.60 -10.77
N PHE A 48 -0.67 7.75 -10.86
CA PHE A 48 -1.97 7.93 -10.19
C PHE A 48 -2.26 6.81 -9.19
N ALA A 49 -2.00 5.55 -9.55
CA ALA A 49 -2.29 4.42 -8.65
C ALA A 49 -1.35 4.35 -7.43
N ASN A 50 -0.19 5.03 -7.46
CA ASN A 50 0.69 5.10 -6.28
C ASN A 50 0.00 5.76 -5.07
N TYR A 51 -0.96 6.66 -5.28
CA TYR A 51 -1.72 7.28 -4.20
C TYR A 51 -2.66 6.28 -3.53
N VAL A 52 -3.27 5.38 -4.32
CA VAL A 52 -4.08 4.28 -3.79
C VAL A 52 -3.25 3.39 -2.89
N VAL A 53 -2.05 2.97 -3.32
CA VAL A 53 -1.18 2.11 -2.50
C VAL A 53 -0.73 2.81 -1.21
N GLN A 54 -0.42 4.11 -1.27
CA GLN A 54 -0.11 4.89 -0.07
C GLN A 54 -1.31 4.98 0.89
N LYS A 55 -2.52 5.20 0.35
CA LYS A 55 -3.74 5.25 1.17
C LYS A 55 -4.01 3.91 1.84
N ILE A 56 -3.82 2.80 1.13
CA ILE A 56 -3.94 1.46 1.70
C ILE A 56 -2.94 1.28 2.86
N LEU A 57 -1.68 1.69 2.71
CA LEU A 57 -0.70 1.65 3.81
C LEU A 57 -1.12 2.48 5.04
N GLU A 58 -1.90 3.55 4.85
CA GLU A 58 -2.36 4.42 5.94
C GLU A 58 -3.57 3.86 6.70
N ILE A 59 -4.49 3.16 6.03
CA ILE A 59 -5.77 2.74 6.63
C ILE A 59 -5.86 1.22 6.86
N SER A 60 -4.89 0.44 6.37
CA SER A 60 -4.89 -1.02 6.54
C SER A 60 -4.78 -1.42 8.01
N ASN A 61 -5.44 -2.52 8.37
CA ASN A 61 -5.18 -3.17 9.65
C ASN A 61 -3.80 -3.85 9.66
N ASN A 62 -3.33 -4.26 10.85
CA ASN A 62 -2.00 -4.87 11.03
C ASN A 62 -1.71 -6.03 10.06
N ARG A 63 -2.69 -6.90 9.80
CA ARG A 63 -2.55 -8.06 8.91
C ARG A 63 -2.40 -7.65 7.45
N GLN A 64 -3.24 -6.72 7.00
CA GLN A 64 -3.19 -6.19 5.63
C GLN A 64 -1.89 -5.39 5.40
N GLN A 65 -1.49 -4.59 6.39
CA GLN A 65 -0.27 -3.81 6.35
C GLN A 65 0.95 -4.74 6.27
N GLU A 66 1.03 -5.79 7.10
CA GLU A 66 2.12 -6.77 7.03
C GLU A 66 2.21 -7.45 5.65
N ALA A 67 1.06 -7.87 5.09
CA ALA A 67 1.01 -8.46 3.75
C ALA A 67 1.51 -7.49 2.67
N LEU A 68 1.08 -6.23 2.73
CA LEU A 68 1.51 -5.20 1.80
C LEU A 68 3.00 -4.87 1.93
N LEU A 69 3.51 -4.73 3.16
CA LEU A 69 4.93 -4.49 3.42
C LEU A 69 5.79 -5.64 2.90
N ASN A 70 5.37 -6.90 3.08
CA ASN A 70 6.07 -8.06 2.54
C ASN A 70 6.17 -8.02 1.01
N ARG A 71 5.09 -7.63 0.32
CA ARG A 71 5.10 -7.45 -1.15
C ARG A 71 6.00 -6.29 -1.57
N ILE A 72 5.93 -5.14 -0.89
CA ILE A 72 6.82 -3.99 -1.17
C ILE A 72 8.29 -4.38 -1.00
N LYS A 73 8.61 -5.14 0.05
CA LYS A 73 9.97 -5.58 0.39
C LYS A 73 10.66 -6.32 -0.75
N VAL A 74 9.93 -7.22 -1.44
CA VAL A 74 10.44 -7.98 -2.59
C VAL A 74 10.79 -7.06 -3.77
N HIS A 75 10.09 -5.93 -3.91
CA HIS A 75 10.28 -5.00 -5.02
C HIS A 75 11.07 -3.73 -4.70
N LEU A 76 11.60 -3.56 -3.49
CA LEU A 76 12.30 -2.33 -3.05
C LEU A 76 13.38 -1.87 -4.03
N HIS A 77 14.19 -2.79 -4.55
CA HIS A 77 15.27 -2.44 -5.49
C HIS A 77 14.72 -1.88 -6.82
N ALA A 78 13.60 -2.43 -7.29
CA ALA A 78 12.94 -1.92 -8.49
C ALA A 78 12.33 -0.54 -8.23
N LEU A 79 11.59 -0.38 -7.13
CA LEU A 79 10.87 0.86 -6.78
C LEU A 79 11.79 2.07 -6.65
N LYS A 80 13.00 1.90 -6.10
CA LYS A 80 14.02 2.96 -5.98
C LYS A 80 14.40 3.60 -7.33
N LYS A 81 14.18 2.90 -8.45
CA LYS A 81 14.50 3.38 -9.80
C LYS A 81 13.38 4.21 -10.44
N TYR A 82 12.16 4.19 -9.90
CA TYR A 82 11.00 4.89 -10.47
C TYR A 82 10.65 6.14 -9.66
N THR A 83 10.23 7.21 -10.35
CA THR A 83 9.87 8.49 -9.72
C THR A 83 8.82 8.31 -8.61
N TYR A 84 7.71 7.63 -8.91
CA TYR A 84 6.62 7.41 -7.95
C TYR A 84 6.90 6.26 -6.98
N GLY A 85 7.67 5.25 -7.41
CA GLY A 85 8.08 4.15 -6.55
C GLY A 85 8.90 4.60 -5.34
N LYS A 86 9.68 5.69 -5.46
CA LYS A 86 10.42 6.28 -4.33
C LYS A 86 9.50 6.75 -3.18
N HIS A 87 8.29 7.21 -3.48
CA HIS A 87 7.33 7.60 -2.44
C HIS A 87 6.85 6.39 -1.64
N ILE A 88 6.62 5.26 -2.33
CA ILE A 88 6.27 3.99 -1.69
C ILE A 88 7.40 3.50 -0.79
N VAL A 89 8.65 3.59 -1.26
CA VAL A 89 9.83 3.22 -0.45
C VAL A 89 9.94 4.08 0.81
N ALA A 90 9.76 5.40 0.68
CA ALA A 90 9.80 6.30 1.84
C ALA A 90 8.72 5.97 2.87
N ARG A 91 7.48 5.68 2.43
CA ARG A 91 6.39 5.24 3.32
C ARG A 91 6.67 3.88 3.97
N PHE A 92 7.21 2.94 3.21
CA PHE A 92 7.62 1.62 3.73
C PHE A 92 8.67 1.77 4.84
N GLU A 93 9.69 2.61 4.64
CA GLU A 93 10.76 2.81 5.62
C GLU A 93 10.24 3.45 6.92
N GLN A 94 9.29 4.39 6.83
CA GLN A 94 8.62 4.99 8.00
C GLN A 94 7.88 3.92 8.84
N LEU A 95 7.01 3.14 8.20
CA LEU A 95 6.19 2.14 8.88
C LEU A 95 7.01 0.96 9.40
N SER A 96 8.06 0.56 8.69
CA SER A 96 8.97 -0.50 9.14
C SER A 96 9.82 -0.06 10.35
N SER A 97 10.08 1.23 10.51
CA SER A 97 10.78 1.78 11.67
C SER A 97 9.86 1.85 12.89
N GLU A 98 8.59 2.23 12.69
CA GLU A 98 7.59 2.34 13.76
C GLU A 98 7.23 0.96 14.37
N GLY A 99 7.16 -0.10 13.55
CA GLY A 99 6.91 -1.47 14.02
C GLY A 99 8.00 -2.05 14.93
N SER A 100 9.19 -1.44 14.99
CA SER A 100 10.30 -1.89 15.85
C SER A 100 10.31 -1.25 17.24
N GLN A 101 9.44 -0.27 17.53
CA GLN A 101 9.36 0.38 18.85
C GLN A 101 8.19 -0.09 19.72
N ALA A 102 7.35 -1.02 19.24
CA ALA A 102 6.16 -1.49 19.97
C ALA A 102 6.40 -2.73 20.88
N SER A 103 7.66 -3.02 21.22
CA SER A 103 8.00 -4.10 22.16
C SER A 103 8.84 -3.59 23.33
N GLU A 104 8.25 -2.79 24.20
CA GLU A 104 8.70 -2.72 25.60
C GLU A 104 7.76 -3.60 26.43
N PRO A 105 8.24 -4.69 27.06
CA PRO A 105 7.47 -5.42 28.04
C PRO A 105 7.34 -4.55 29.29
N GLU A 106 6.09 -4.21 29.64
CA GLU A 106 5.75 -3.68 30.96
C GLU A 106 6.18 -4.73 31.99
N THR A 107 7.28 -4.46 32.71
CA THR A 107 7.71 -5.24 33.87
C THR A 107 8.31 -4.28 34.88
N ALA A 108 7.48 -3.80 35.81
CA ALA A 108 7.78 -3.65 37.24
C ALA A 108 6.58 -3.01 37.95
#